data_AF-A0A7R9ZNR2-F1
#
_entry.id   AF-A0A7R9ZNR2-F1
#
_cell.length_a   1.000
_cell.length_b   1.000
_cell.length_c   1.000
_cell.angle_alpha   90.00
_cell.angle_beta   90.00
_cell.angle_gamma   90.00
#
_symmetry.space_group_name_H-M   'P 1'
#
loop_
_entity.id
_entity.type
_entity.pdbx_description
1 polymer ?
#
loop_
_entity_poly.entity_id
_entity_poly.type
_entity_poly.pdbx_seq_one_letter_code
_entity_poly.pdbx_strand_id
1 'polypeptide(L)'
;QPQTSSPTSPLLPTKVNAARRKQRRESEDRIAHRMQQLQDLGFKFQVHSDKWMDHWHRLKAYRDANGDCLVPTHYAQDNKLGRWVHTQRHQRRLWKKGGKSSMTQ
;
A
#
# COMPACT_ATOMS: atom_id res chain seq x y z
N GLN A 1 19.52 64.04 23.15
CA GLN A 1 19.69 62.77 23.89
C GLN A 1 19.10 62.97 25.28
N PRO A 2 18.40 61.99 25.90
CA PRO A 2 18.76 60.58 25.99
C PRO A 2 17.66 59.57 25.58
N GLN A 3 18.11 58.31 25.55
CA GLN A 3 17.44 57.06 25.25
C GLN A 3 16.52 56.63 26.40
N THR A 4 15.37 56.00 26.12
CA THR A 4 14.83 54.90 26.96
C THR A 4 14.03 53.90 26.12
N SER A 5 14.54 52.68 26.10
CA SER A 5 14.01 51.42 25.58
C SER A 5 12.53 51.14 25.88
N SER A 6 11.76 50.80 24.84
CA SER A 6 10.51 50.05 25.03
C SER A 6 10.85 48.57 25.36
N PRO A 7 10.19 47.95 26.34
CA PRO A 7 10.42 46.56 26.68
C PRO A 7 9.77 45.67 25.62
N THR A 8 10.57 44.91 24.87
CA THR A 8 10.06 43.76 24.11
C THR A 8 9.60 42.71 25.12
N SER A 9 8.30 42.68 25.41
CA SER A 9 7.69 41.58 26.16
C SER A 9 7.85 40.27 25.38
N PRO A 10 8.43 39.21 25.99
CA PRO A 10 8.43 37.90 25.40
C PRO A 10 7.03 37.30 25.53
N LEU A 11 6.31 37.21 24.41
CA LEU A 11 5.05 36.47 24.36
C LEU A 11 5.33 34.98 24.59
N LEU A 12 4.98 34.51 25.79
CA LEU A 12 4.98 33.12 26.20
C LEU A 12 4.04 32.27 25.33
N PRO A 13 4.38 30.99 25.06
CA PRO A 13 3.50 30.08 24.35
C PRO A 13 2.24 29.80 25.20
N THR A 14 1.09 30.16 24.66
CA THR A 14 -0.22 29.99 25.32
C THR A 14 -0.58 28.51 25.53
N LYS A 15 -1.16 28.21 26.70
CA LYS A 15 -1.54 26.87 27.20
C LYS A 15 -2.36 26.01 26.22
N VAL A 16 -3.08 26.65 25.28
CA VAL A 16 -3.88 26.01 24.23
C VAL A 16 -3.00 25.21 23.25
N ASN A 17 -1.79 25.68 22.95
CA ASN A 17 -0.86 24.98 22.06
C ASN A 17 -0.25 23.73 22.71
N ALA A 18 -0.08 23.73 24.03
CA ALA A 18 0.43 22.59 24.79
C ALA A 18 -0.62 21.47 24.94
N ALA A 19 -1.88 21.83 25.21
CA ALA A 19 -2.98 20.86 25.29
C ALA A 19 -3.21 20.15 23.94
N ARG A 20 -3.14 20.89 22.83
CA ARG A 20 -3.27 20.34 21.48
C ARG A 20 -2.13 19.38 21.12
N ARG A 21 -0.90 19.65 21.58
CA ARG A 21 0.26 18.76 21.43
C ARG A 21 0.11 17.48 22.25
N LYS A 22 -0.39 17.59 23.48
CA LYS A 22 -0.66 16.44 24.36
C LYS A 22 -1.73 15.52 23.76
N GLN A 23 -2.87 16.07 23.36
CA GLN A 23 -3.94 15.30 22.72
C GLN A 23 -3.48 14.61 21.43
N ARG A 24 -2.66 15.29 20.61
CA ARG A 24 -2.10 14.70 19.40
C ARG A 24 -1.20 13.50 19.72
N ARG A 25 -0.30 13.63 20.70
CA ARG A 25 0.61 12.55 21.09
C ARG A 25 -0.13 11.33 21.65
N GLU A 26 -1.11 11.55 22.51
CA GLU A 26 -1.98 10.47 23.04
C GLU A 26 -2.78 9.77 21.93
N SER A 27 -3.15 10.49 20.86
CA SER A 27 -3.79 9.90 19.69
C SER A 27 -2.83 9.06 18.86
N GLU A 28 -1.59 9.53 18.66
CA GLU A 28 -0.51 8.82 17.95
C GLU A 28 -0.12 7.53 18.70
N ASP A 29 0.01 7.59 20.03
CA ASP A 29 0.33 6.44 20.89
C ASP A 29 -0.77 5.36 20.81
N ARG A 30 -2.05 5.79 20.81
CA ARG A 30 -3.18 4.85 20.64
C ARG A 30 -3.24 4.23 19.25
N ILE A 31 -2.88 4.97 18.21
CA ILE A 31 -2.81 4.43 16.84
C ILE A 31 -1.67 3.42 16.75
N ALA A 32 -0.50 3.72 17.29
CA ALA A 32 0.64 2.81 17.33
C ALA A 32 0.29 1.51 18.06
N HIS A 33 -0.36 1.59 19.22
CA HIS A 33 -0.80 0.40 19.96
C HIS A 33 -1.77 -0.47 19.14
N ARG A 34 -2.75 0.14 18.46
CA ARG A 34 -3.69 -0.60 17.58
C ARG A 34 -2.96 -1.26 16.40
N MET A 35 -1.99 -0.58 15.81
CA MET A 35 -1.20 -1.14 14.71
C MET A 35 -0.37 -2.34 15.18
N GLN A 36 0.25 -2.25 16.35
CA GLN A 36 1.00 -3.36 16.94
C GLN A 36 0.09 -4.58 17.19
N GLN A 37 -1.08 -4.39 17.78
CA GLN A 37 -2.04 -5.48 18.01
C GLN A 37 -2.45 -6.18 16.70
N LEU A 38 -2.63 -5.42 15.61
CA LEU A 38 -2.92 -5.98 14.29
C LEU A 38 -1.72 -6.75 13.73
N GLN A 39 -0.50 -6.22 13.89
CA GLN A 39 0.72 -6.87 13.44
C GLN A 39 0.98 -8.19 14.19
N ASP A 40 0.74 -8.23 15.50
CA ASP A 40 0.89 -9.44 16.34
C ASP A 40 -0.09 -10.56 15.91
N LEU A 41 -1.26 -10.20 15.39
CA LEU A 41 -2.23 -11.13 14.81
C LEU A 41 -1.88 -11.56 13.37
N GLY A 42 -0.76 -11.08 12.81
CA GLY A 42 -0.39 -11.34 11.43
C GLY A 42 -1.32 -10.67 10.41
N PHE A 43 -1.98 -9.57 10.79
CA PHE A 43 -2.92 -8.86 9.92
C PHE A 43 -2.20 -8.31 8.69
N LYS A 44 -2.62 -8.76 7.51
CA LYS A 44 -2.04 -8.33 6.23
C LYS A 44 -2.65 -7.01 5.78
N PHE A 45 -1.91 -5.91 5.94
CA PHE A 45 -2.36 -4.57 5.53
C PHE A 45 -2.46 -4.39 4.01
N GLN A 46 -1.80 -5.24 3.20
CA GLN A 46 -1.88 -5.19 1.75
C GLN A 46 -2.45 -6.49 1.17
N VAL A 47 -3.78 -6.61 1.16
CA VAL A 47 -4.47 -7.80 0.63
C VAL A 47 -4.36 -7.92 -0.90
N HIS A 48 -4.14 -6.79 -1.59
CA HIS A 48 -4.19 -6.73 -3.06
C HIS A 48 -2.82 -6.91 -3.75
N SER A 49 -1.74 -6.38 -3.17
CA SER A 49 -0.37 -6.60 -3.69
C SER A 49 0.03 -8.07 -3.63
N ASP A 50 -0.40 -8.77 -2.58
CA ASP A 50 -0.12 -10.18 -2.36
C ASP A 50 -0.60 -11.04 -3.54
N LYS A 51 -1.84 -10.85 -4.03
CA LYS A 51 -2.39 -11.71 -5.09
C LYS A 51 -1.66 -11.54 -6.42
N TRP A 52 -1.31 -10.30 -6.79
CA TRP A 52 -0.57 -10.06 -8.02
C TRP A 52 0.83 -10.69 -7.94
N MET A 53 1.55 -10.41 -6.84
CA MET A 53 2.89 -10.94 -6.62
C MET A 53 2.89 -12.47 -6.50
N ASP A 54 1.89 -13.07 -5.85
CA ASP A 54 1.72 -14.52 -5.77
C ASP A 54 1.57 -15.14 -7.16
N HIS A 55 0.72 -14.57 -8.01
CA HIS A 55 0.56 -15.06 -9.38
C HIS A 55 1.82 -14.83 -10.22
N TRP A 56 2.53 -13.73 -10.00
CA TRP A 56 3.82 -13.48 -10.64
C TRP A 56 4.87 -14.52 -10.24
N HIS A 57 5.00 -14.84 -8.95
CA HIS A 57 5.89 -15.90 -8.47
C HIS A 57 5.53 -17.27 -9.04
N ARG A 58 4.24 -17.60 -9.10
CA ARG A 58 3.75 -18.84 -9.73
C ARG A 58 4.09 -18.91 -11.22
N LEU A 59 3.94 -17.80 -11.95
CA LEU A 59 4.31 -17.72 -13.37
C LEU A 59 5.83 -17.88 -13.56
N LYS A 60 6.63 -17.27 -12.68
CA LYS A 60 8.09 -17.43 -12.68
C LYS A 60 8.48 -18.90 -12.49
N ALA A 61 7.90 -19.57 -11.48
CA ALA A 61 8.14 -20.99 -11.25
C ALA A 61 7.72 -21.86 -12.45
N TYR A 62 6.58 -21.54 -13.09
CA TYR A 62 6.17 -22.23 -14.33
C TYR A 62 7.21 -22.07 -15.43
N ARG A 63 7.72 -20.86 -15.65
CA ARG A 63 8.76 -20.58 -16.65
C ARG A 63 10.05 -21.32 -16.34
N ASP A 64 10.47 -21.34 -15.09
CA ASP A 64 11.70 -22.01 -14.70
C ASP A 64 11.60 -23.53 -14.92
N ALA A 65 10.39 -24.12 -14.82
CA ALA A 65 10.15 -25.53 -15.09
C ALA A 65 9.91 -25.89 -16.57
N ASN A 66 9.24 -25.03 -17.35
CA ASN A 66 8.83 -25.32 -18.74
C ASN A 66 9.67 -24.61 -19.80
N GLY A 67 10.45 -23.58 -19.42
CA GLY A 67 11.22 -22.73 -20.32
C GLY A 67 10.43 -21.55 -20.93
N ASP A 68 9.11 -21.50 -20.75
CA ASP A 68 8.23 -20.48 -21.33
C ASP A 68 7.12 -19.99 -20.39
N CYS A 69 6.33 -19.01 -20.84
CA CYS A 69 5.15 -18.50 -20.12
C CYS A 69 3.84 -18.84 -20.85
N LEU A 70 3.80 -19.91 -21.64
CA LEU A 70 2.66 -20.40 -22.40
C LEU A 70 1.75 -21.29 -21.54
N VAL A 71 1.38 -20.77 -20.36
CA VAL A 71 0.46 -21.45 -19.43
C VAL A 71 -0.90 -21.67 -20.12
N PRO A 72 -1.41 -22.92 -20.21
CA PRO A 72 -2.74 -23.20 -20.70
C PRO A 72 -3.83 -22.55 -19.83
N THR A 73 -4.94 -22.13 -20.42
CA THR A 73 -6.07 -21.53 -19.65
C THR A 73 -6.60 -22.49 -18.58
N HIS A 74 -6.69 -23.79 -18.92
CA HIS A 74 -7.09 -24.88 -18.03
C HIS A 74 -5.86 -25.68 -17.60
N TYR A 75 -4.91 -25.02 -16.94
CA TYR A 75 -3.71 -25.67 -16.45
C TYR A 75 -4.04 -26.58 -15.25
N ALA A 76 -3.97 -27.90 -15.44
CA ALA A 76 -4.42 -28.88 -14.46
C ALA A 76 -3.72 -28.75 -13.09
N GLN A 77 -2.42 -28.46 -13.07
CA GLN A 77 -1.67 -28.30 -11.82
C GLN A 77 -1.96 -26.98 -11.10
N ASP A 78 -2.26 -25.89 -11.82
CA ASP A 78 -2.69 -24.62 -11.21
C ASP A 78 -3.68 -23.87 -12.12
N ASN A 79 -4.96 -24.24 -12.00
CA ASN A 79 -6.04 -23.62 -12.75
C ASN A 79 -6.18 -22.11 -12.45
N LYS A 80 -5.76 -21.65 -11.27
CA LYS A 80 -5.82 -20.24 -10.90
C LYS A 80 -4.77 -19.45 -11.68
N LEU A 81 -3.57 -19.99 -11.83
CA LEU A 81 -2.52 -19.41 -12.67
C LEU A 81 -2.96 -19.34 -14.14
N GLY A 82 -3.50 -20.43 -14.69
CA GLY A 82 -3.98 -20.46 -16.08
C GLY A 82 -5.04 -19.38 -16.36
N ARG A 83 -6.03 -19.26 -15.47
CA ARG A 83 -7.07 -18.22 -15.57
C ARG A 83 -6.50 -16.81 -15.41
N TRP A 84 -5.55 -16.61 -14.50
CA TRP A 84 -4.91 -15.31 -14.29
C TRP A 84 -4.11 -14.87 -15.53
N VAL A 85 -3.30 -15.75 -16.11
CA VAL A 85 -2.55 -15.48 -17.35
C VAL A 85 -3.50 -15.15 -18.51
N HIS A 86 -4.59 -15.90 -18.65
CA HIS A 86 -5.63 -15.61 -19.65
C HIS A 86 -6.21 -14.19 -19.46
N THR A 87 -6.55 -13.82 -18.22
CA THR A 87 -7.04 -12.47 -17.90
C THR A 87 -6.02 -11.40 -18.26
N GLN A 88 -4.73 -11.57 -17.95
CA GLN A 88 -3.68 -10.61 -18.34
C GLN A 88 -3.61 -10.41 -19.86
N ARG A 89 -3.66 -11.50 -20.62
CA ARG A 89 -3.69 -11.46 -22.10
C ARG A 89 -4.92 -10.73 -22.61
N HIS A 90 -6.09 -10.96 -22.02
CA HIS A 90 -7.34 -10.29 -22.38
C HIS A 90 -7.29 -8.79 -22.07
N GLN A 91 -6.89 -8.40 -20.86
CA GLN A 91 -6.78 -6.99 -20.44
C GLN A 91 -5.81 -6.19 -21.32
N ARG A 92 -4.69 -6.80 -21.73
CA ARG A 92 -3.75 -6.20 -22.69
C ARG A 92 -4.37 -5.97 -24.07
N ARG A 93 -5.21 -6.91 -24.55
CA ARG A 93 -5.93 -6.76 -25.83
C ARG A 93 -6.97 -5.64 -25.76
N LEU A 94 -7.71 -5.54 -24.66
CA LEU A 94 -8.66 -4.44 -24.45
C LEU A 94 -7.97 -3.08 -24.43
N TRP A 95 -6.85 -2.97 -23.70
CA TRP A 95 -6.05 -1.75 -23.65
C TRP A 95 -5.55 -1.33 -25.04
N LYS A 96 -5.02 -2.26 -25.83
CA LYS A 96 -4.58 -1.99 -27.22
C LYS A 96 -5.71 -1.53 -28.15
N LYS A 97 -6.97 -1.91 -27.87
CA LYS A 97 -8.14 -1.53 -28.66
C LYS A 97 -8.80 -0.23 -28.18
N GLY A 98 -8.22 0.47 -27.21
CA GLY A 98 -8.83 1.66 -26.60
C GLY A 98 -10.04 1.35 -25.71
N GLY A 99 -10.23 0.08 -25.32
CA GLY A 99 -11.27 -0.33 -24.38
C GLY A 99 -10.90 0.00 -22.93
N LYS A 100 -11.91 -0.02 -22.04
CA LYS A 100 -11.70 0.14 -20.60
C LYS A 100 -10.93 -1.07 -20.05
N SER A 101 -9.61 -0.91 -19.85
CA SER A 101 -8.76 -1.93 -19.24
C SER A 101 -8.67 -1.69 -17.73
N SER A 102 -8.83 -2.76 -16.95
CA SER A 102 -8.62 -2.71 -15.49
C SER A 102 -7.13 -2.76 -15.11
N MET A 103 -6.22 -2.85 -16.09
CA MET A 103 -4.78 -3.03 -15.87
C MET A 103 -4.04 -1.75 -15.43
N THR A 104 -4.74 -0.61 -15.36
CA THR A 104 -4.18 0.72 -15.05
C THR A 104 -4.79 1.37 -13.80
N GLN A 105 -5.41 0.61 -12.89
CA GLN A 105 -5.79 1.12 -11.56
C GLN A 105 -4.75 0.76 -10.49
#